data_AF-A0A918NT45-F1
#
_entry.id   AF-A0A918NT45-F1
#
_cell.length_a   1.000
_cell.length_b   1.000
_cell.length_c   1.000
_cell.angle_alpha   90.00
_cell.angle_beta   90.00
_cell.angle_gamma   90.00
#
_symmetry.space_group_name_H-M   'P 1'
#
loop_
_entity.id
_entity.type
_entity.pdbx_description
1 polymer ?
#
loop_
_entity_poly.entity_id
_entity_poly.type
_entity_poly.pdbx_seq_one_letter_code
_entity_poly.pdbx_strand_id
1 'polypeptide(L)'
;MADTGYPRSHQPTLEDVRELAQFIQDRARDLARSSHAHTDEYRSAQALTDLVSLISGAAEASAESSVRVQHFCLATAAKRWSDHPDFDPAWEWI
;
A
#
# COMPACT_ATOMS: atom_id res chain seq x y z
N MET A 1 -37.87 6.81 10.18
CA MET A 1 -36.42 6.97 10.40
C MET A 1 -35.76 5.85 9.63
N ALA A 2 -35.18 6.15 8.46
CA ALA A 2 -34.48 5.15 7.67
C ALA A 2 -33.15 4.87 8.37
N ASP A 3 -32.98 3.62 8.78
CA ASP A 3 -31.70 3.04 9.15
C ASP A 3 -30.82 3.07 7.89
N THR A 4 -30.09 4.17 7.69
CA THR A 4 -29.01 4.23 6.71
C THR A 4 -27.92 3.34 7.26
N GLY A 5 -28.08 2.04 7.07
CA GLY A 5 -27.04 1.05 7.26
C GLY A 5 -25.88 1.46 6.36
N TYR A 6 -24.97 2.26 6.92
CA TYR A 6 -23.67 2.46 6.34
C TYR A 6 -23.12 1.05 6.12
N PRO A 7 -22.80 0.65 4.87
CA PRO A 7 -22.19 -0.65 4.65
C PRO A 7 -21.01 -0.71 5.61
N ARG A 8 -20.93 -1.77 6.43
CA ARG A 8 -19.77 -1.99 7.30
C ARG A 8 -18.56 -1.79 6.41
N SER A 9 -17.84 -0.69 6.62
CA SER A 9 -16.63 -0.34 5.89
C SER A 9 -15.82 -1.62 5.79
N HIS A 10 -15.49 -2.07 4.58
CA HIS A 10 -14.67 -3.26 4.37
C HIS A 10 -13.48 -3.14 5.32
N GLN A 11 -13.42 -4.00 6.34
CA GLN A 11 -12.35 -3.89 7.32
C GLN A 11 -11.13 -4.52 6.65
N PRO A 12 -10.07 -3.74 6.38
CA PRO A 12 -8.93 -4.25 5.66
C PRO A 12 -8.33 -5.41 6.44
N THR A 13 -8.10 -6.48 5.70
CA THR A 13 -7.53 -7.73 6.14
C THR A 13 -6.01 -7.70 5.99
N LEU A 14 -5.34 -8.69 6.58
CA LEU A 14 -3.91 -8.87 6.35
C LEU A 14 -3.61 -9.17 4.87
N GLU A 15 -4.55 -9.77 4.14
CA GLU A 15 -4.38 -10.03 2.72
C GLU A 15 -4.43 -8.74 1.90
N ASP A 16 -5.36 -7.83 2.21
CA ASP A 16 -5.40 -6.51 1.55
C ASP A 16 -4.07 -5.75 1.76
N VAL A 17 -3.46 -5.85 2.95
CA VAL A 17 -2.12 -5.29 3.22
C VAL A 17 -1.05 -5.94 2.36
N ARG A 18 -1.06 -7.28 2.20
CA ARG A 18 -0.08 -8.01 1.39
C ARG A 18 -0.20 -7.67 -0.08
N GLU A 19 -1.41 -7.60 -0.62
CA GLU A 19 -1.67 -7.24 -2.01
C GLU A 19 -1.15 -5.82 -2.31
N LEU A 20 -1.48 -4.85 -1.44
CA LEU A 20 -0.98 -3.48 -1.56
C LEU A 20 0.54 -3.39 -1.42
N ALA A 21 1.13 -4.13 -0.48
CA ALA A 21 2.57 -4.17 -0.31
C ALA A 21 3.27 -4.73 -1.56
N GLN A 22 2.77 -5.84 -2.10
CA GLN A 22 3.29 -6.47 -3.30
C GLN A 22 3.21 -5.51 -4.51
N PHE A 23 2.06 -4.85 -4.69
CA PHE A 23 1.86 -3.84 -5.73
C PHE A 23 2.93 -2.74 -5.66
N ILE A 24 3.16 -2.15 -4.48
CA ILE A 24 4.16 -1.07 -4.34
C ILE A 24 5.57 -1.62 -4.57
N GLN A 25 5.89 -2.81 -4.06
CA GLN A 25 7.22 -3.42 -4.22
C GLN A 25 7.56 -3.72 -5.67
N ASP A 26 6.62 -4.26 -6.46
CA ASP A 26 6.88 -4.56 -7.87
C ASP A 26 7.17 -3.29 -8.66
N ARG A 27 6.46 -2.20 -8.37
CA ARG A 27 6.70 -0.90 -9.01
C ARG A 27 7.98 -0.24 -8.57
N ALA A 28 8.30 -0.31 -7.28
CA ALA A 28 9.59 0.15 -6.77
C ALA A 28 10.74 -0.63 -7.45
N ARG A 29 10.59 -1.94 -7.62
CA ARG A 29 11.58 -2.78 -8.29
C ARG A 29 11.74 -2.42 -9.77
N ASP A 30 10.65 -2.17 -10.48
CA ASP A 30 10.70 -1.78 -11.89
C ASP A 30 11.35 -0.41 -12.06
N LEU A 31 11.03 0.56 -11.19
CA LEU A 31 11.69 1.87 -11.16
C LEU A 31 13.19 1.74 -10.86
N ALA A 32 13.56 0.89 -9.91
CA ALA A 32 14.96 0.63 -9.59
C ALA A 32 15.70 -0.02 -10.77
N ARG A 33 15.06 -0.96 -11.49
CA ARG A 33 15.64 -1.62 -12.69
C ARG A 33 15.82 -0.66 -13.86
N SER A 34 14.90 0.28 -14.06
CA SER A 34 15.01 1.29 -15.11
C SER A 34 16.00 2.41 -14.78
N SER A 35 16.42 2.52 -13.52
CA SER A 35 17.31 3.58 -13.02
C SER A 35 18.75 3.09 -12.95
N HIS A 36 19.70 4.00 -13.16
CA HIS A 36 21.11 3.67 -12.92
C HIS A 36 21.37 3.59 -11.41
N ALA A 37 22.18 2.61 -10.99
CA ALA A 37 22.66 2.54 -9.63
C ALA A 37 23.30 3.90 -9.24
N HIS A 38 23.00 4.37 -8.02
CA HIS A 38 23.43 5.66 -7.45
C HIS A 38 22.66 6.92 -7.86
N THR A 39 21.67 6.82 -8.75
CA THR A 39 20.70 7.90 -8.97
C THR A 39 19.79 8.10 -7.76
N ASP A 40 19.21 9.30 -7.63
CA ASP A 40 18.26 9.58 -6.56
C ASP A 40 16.98 8.75 -6.75
N GLU A 41 16.55 8.51 -8.00
CA GLU A 41 15.42 7.64 -8.31
C GLU A 41 15.62 6.21 -7.79
N TYR A 42 16.81 5.62 -8.01
CA TYR A 42 17.13 4.30 -7.47
C TYR A 42 17.07 4.28 -5.94
N ARG A 43 17.62 5.31 -5.27
CA ARG A 43 17.60 5.39 -3.80
C ARG A 43 16.18 5.57 -3.27
N SER A 44 15.36 6.37 -3.93
CA SER A 44 13.95 6.54 -3.57
C SER A 44 13.16 5.23 -3.74
N ALA A 45 13.40 4.50 -4.82
CA ALA A 45 12.79 3.18 -5.04
C ALA A 45 13.20 2.16 -3.96
N GLN A 46 14.47 2.15 -3.57
CA GLN A 46 14.94 1.28 -2.49
C GLN A 46 14.32 1.67 -1.14
N ALA A 47 14.33 2.97 -0.79
CA ALA A 47 13.74 3.46 0.46
C ALA A 47 12.24 3.14 0.57
N LEU A 48 11.52 3.20 -0.54
CA LEU A 48 10.12 2.81 -0.62
C LEU A 48 9.94 1.30 -0.37
N THR A 49 10.79 0.47 -0.97
CA THR A 49 10.77 -0.99 -0.76
C THR A 49 10.99 -1.34 0.72
N ASP A 50 11.93 -0.66 1.37
CA ASP A 50 12.24 -0.86 2.79
C ASP A 50 11.06 -0.43 3.68
N LEU A 51 10.44 0.71 3.38
CA LEU A 51 9.25 1.21 4.08
C LEU A 51 8.07 0.24 3.98
N VAL A 52 7.78 -0.26 2.78
CA VAL A 52 6.68 -1.23 2.57
C VAL A 52 6.93 -2.52 3.34
N SER A 53 8.18 -3.00 3.35
CA SER A 53 8.56 -4.20 4.09
C SER A 53 8.35 -4.02 5.60
N LEU A 54 8.72 -2.86 6.14
CA LEU A 54 8.48 -2.50 7.54
C LEU A 54 6.98 -2.48 7.88
N ILE A 55 6.16 -1.82 7.05
CA ILE A 55 4.72 -1.70 7.29
C ILE A 55 4.04 -3.07 7.20
N SER A 56 4.41 -3.90 6.23
CA SER A 56 3.85 -5.24 6.07
C SER A 56 4.21 -6.15 7.24
N GLY A 57 5.47 -6.15 7.68
CA GLY A 57 5.89 -6.90 8.87
C GLY A 57 5.19 -6.43 10.14
N ALA A 58 4.94 -5.11 10.28
CA ALA A 58 4.17 -4.57 11.38
C ALA A 58 2.69 -5.02 11.37
N ALA A 59 2.10 -5.21 10.19
CA ALA A 59 0.74 -5.74 10.05
C ALA A 59 0.67 -7.23 10.41
N GLU A 60 1.67 -8.02 10.00
CA GLU A 60 1.75 -9.45 10.34
C GLU A 60 1.93 -9.69 11.85
N ALA A 61 2.60 -8.76 12.55
CA ALA A 61 2.81 -8.81 13.98
C ALA A 61 1.66 -8.20 14.81
N SER A 62 0.61 -7.68 14.17
CA SER A 62 -0.37 -6.78 14.80
C SER A 62 -1.74 -7.41 15.11
N ALA A 63 -2.44 -6.80 16.07
CA ALA A 63 -3.87 -7.02 16.28
C ALA A 63 -4.72 -6.33 15.19
N GLU A 64 -5.98 -6.76 14.99
CA GLU A 64 -6.86 -6.29 13.90
C GLU A 64 -6.98 -4.75 13.76
N SER A 65 -6.97 -4.00 14.87
CA SER A 65 -7.06 -2.53 14.83
C SER A 65 -5.85 -1.86 14.20
N SER A 66 -4.69 -2.50 14.31
CA SER A 66 -3.44 -2.01 13.77
C SER A 66 -3.37 -2.29 12.26
N VAL A 67 -3.88 -3.44 11.78
CA VAL A 67 -3.97 -3.80 10.34
C VAL A 67 -4.61 -2.66 9.52
N ARG A 68 -5.64 -2.01 10.07
CA ARG A 68 -6.27 -0.85 9.44
C ARG A 68 -5.31 0.33 9.23
N VAL A 69 -4.46 0.61 10.22
CA VAL A 69 -3.46 1.68 10.13
C VAL A 69 -2.39 1.32 9.10
N GLN A 70 -1.91 0.07 9.07
CA GLN A 70 -0.94 -0.35 8.07
C GLN A 70 -1.52 -0.29 6.65
N HIS A 71 -2.74 -0.79 6.46
CA HIS A 71 -3.45 -0.68 5.19
C HIS A 71 -3.59 0.78 4.74
N PHE A 72 -4.01 1.68 5.63
CA PHE A 72 -4.13 3.11 5.31
C PHE A 72 -2.79 3.73 4.86
N CYS A 73 -1.68 3.41 5.54
CA CYS A 73 -0.36 3.88 5.16
C CYS A 73 0.04 3.40 3.76
N LEU A 74 -0.18 2.12 3.45
CA LEU A 74 0.13 1.56 2.13
C LEU A 74 -0.79 2.13 1.05
N ALA A 75 -2.09 2.26 1.32
CA ALA A 75 -3.04 2.84 0.37
C ALA A 75 -2.69 4.30 0.04
N THR A 76 -2.25 5.07 1.03
CA THR A 76 -1.78 6.44 0.82
C THR A 76 -0.52 6.48 -0.05
N ALA A 77 0.42 5.55 0.17
CA ALA A 77 1.60 5.41 -0.67
C ALA A 77 1.20 5.02 -2.11
N ALA A 78 0.36 4.01 -2.27
CA ALA A 78 -0.15 3.54 -3.56
C ALA A 78 -0.88 4.65 -4.35
N LYS A 79 -1.71 5.46 -3.69
CA LYS A 79 -2.45 6.57 -4.32
C LYS A 79 -1.54 7.63 -4.93
N ARG A 80 -0.30 7.79 -4.46
CA ARG A 80 0.68 8.69 -5.10
C ARG A 80 1.12 8.20 -6.49
N TRP A 81 0.73 6.98 -6.89
CA TRP A 81 0.87 6.43 -8.25
C TRP A 81 -0.49 6.23 -8.94
N SER A 82 -1.50 7.05 -8.62
CA SER A 82 -2.87 6.97 -9.17
C SER A 82 -2.98 7.01 -10.69
N ASP A 83 -1.93 7.49 -11.36
CA ASP A 83 -1.88 7.69 -12.80
C ASP A 83 -1.56 6.38 -13.55
N HIS A 84 -1.32 5.29 -12.82
CA HIS A 84 -0.88 4.02 -13.40
C HIS A 84 -2.05 3.07 -13.71
N PRO A 85 -2.03 2.35 -14.86
CA PRO A 85 -3.09 1.43 -15.28
C PRO A 85 -3.46 0.28 -14.34
N ASP A 86 -2.64 -0.05 -13.33
CA ASP A 86 -2.98 -1.10 -12.34
C ASP A 86 -3.39 -0.51 -10.99
N PHE A 87 -3.54 0.83 -10.91
CA PHE A 87 -4.19 1.44 -9.76
C PHE A 87 -5.67 1.06 -9.79
N ASP A 88 -6.15 0.38 -8.75
CA ASP A 88 -7.58 0.09 -8.60
C ASP A 88 -8.30 1.30 -7.98
N PRO A 89 -9.20 1.98 -8.73
CA PRO A 89 -10.00 3.07 -8.19
C PRO A 89 -10.92 2.63 -7.04
N ALA A 90 -11.20 1.34 -6.89
CA ALA A 90 -11.95 0.81 -5.75
C ALA A 90 -11.18 0.89 -4.42
N TRP A 91 -9.87 1.19 -4.44
CA TRP A 91 -9.09 1.55 -3.25
C TRP A 91 -9.33 2.99 -2.80
N GLU A 92 -10.08 3.78 -3.57
CA GLU A 92 -10.65 5.00 -3.06
C GLU A 92 -11.72 4.63 -2.01
N TRP A 93 -11.49 5.00 -0.76
CA TRP A 93 -12.47 5.01 0.34
C TRP A 93 -12.61 3.69 1.13
N ILE A 94 -11.73 3.54 2.13
CA ILE A 94 -12.05 2.95 3.44
C ILE A 94 -11.64 3.95 4.53
#